data_AF-A0A2A2Q5G9-F1
#
_entry.id   AF-A0A2A2Q5G9-F1
#
_cell.length_a   1.000
_cell.length_b   1.000
_cell.length_c   1.000
_cell.angle_alpha   90.00
_cell.angle_beta   90.00
_cell.angle_gamma   90.00
#
_symmetry.space_group_name_H-M   'P 1'
#
loop_
_entity.id
_entity.type
_entity.pdbx_description
1 polymer ?
#
loop_
_entity_poly.entity_id
_entity_poly.type
_entity_poly.pdbx_seq_one_letter_code
_entity_poly.pdbx_strand_id
1 'polypeptide(L)'
;MSQLTWQVGTFYDADGNIGSQVRHNGVEYQCTVDHNAGAATEPGVGASWATVWKVFTVFNAADVLDDFASHYAGTGDPFEGRNFEIAGFVWWQGYGDQGDPAVTPAAARYRANMARFIQQIRAYYESRYPGRGAANAPFVLATLATDGGWNNPSSLSAKVAQAQLDVVNDVPNVKAIEARGFWRDASISPSGQGYHYNWNAETYLLVGDALGRAMIDLEENTTPPGNTYVEWITGFSSVPSNLAGFDQDADGDGVGNGAEYFFGTNPGIASSGLVALASDANTFTFTHPQNATPATGVTAAYRWSKDLATFRSHGETDGNNTTVSFNAVTNAGITTVTATVTGTAAAKLFVDVQVTQN
;
A
#
# COMPACT_ATOMS: atom_id res chain seq x y z
N MET A 1 15.87 7.61 -18.27
CA MET A 1 17.09 8.42 -18.49
C MET A 1 17.92 7.72 -19.55
N SER A 2 18.25 8.38 -20.66
CA SER A 2 19.03 7.77 -21.72
C SER A 2 20.52 7.88 -21.40
N GLN A 3 21.18 6.76 -21.13
CA GLN A 3 22.64 6.70 -21.07
C GLN A 3 23.21 7.16 -22.43
N LEU A 4 23.99 8.23 -22.42
CA LEU A 4 24.64 8.75 -23.63
C LEU A 4 26.02 8.12 -23.80
N THR A 5 26.41 7.87 -25.05
CA THR A 5 27.82 7.62 -25.36
C THR A 5 28.57 8.94 -25.32
N TRP A 6 29.77 8.96 -24.73
CA TRP A 6 30.60 10.17 -24.74
C TRP A 6 30.91 10.62 -26.17
N GLN A 7 30.80 11.93 -26.42
CA GLN A 7 31.07 12.53 -27.72
C GLN A 7 31.75 13.89 -27.57
N VAL A 8 32.85 14.10 -28.30
CA VAL A 8 33.56 15.39 -28.37
C VAL A 8 32.65 16.49 -28.91
N GLY A 9 32.73 17.68 -28.33
CA GLY A 9 31.97 18.86 -28.73
C GLY A 9 30.53 18.91 -28.20
N THR A 10 30.09 17.86 -27.51
CA THR A 10 28.80 17.82 -26.81
C THR A 10 28.90 18.61 -25.50
N PHE A 11 27.88 19.40 -25.20
CA PHE A 11 27.74 20.06 -23.91
C PHE A 11 27.15 19.08 -22.89
N TYR A 12 27.75 19.00 -21.71
CA TYR A 12 27.28 18.19 -20.59
C TYR A 12 27.09 19.07 -19.36
N ASP A 13 25.90 18.99 -18.76
CA ASP A 13 25.50 19.75 -17.57
C ASP A 13 25.67 18.94 -16.28
N ALA A 14 25.93 19.62 -15.16
CA ALA A 14 25.98 19.01 -13.83
C ALA A 14 24.59 18.91 -13.18
N ASP A 15 23.63 19.72 -13.64
CA ASP A 15 22.20 19.81 -13.26
C ASP A 15 21.86 19.80 -11.75
N GLY A 16 22.81 20.01 -10.84
CA GLY A 16 22.57 20.09 -9.39
C GLY A 16 22.01 18.82 -8.70
N ASN A 17 21.56 17.82 -9.47
CA ASN A 17 21.08 16.51 -9.05
C ASN A 17 22.02 15.42 -9.62
N ILE A 18 21.64 14.78 -10.73
CA ILE A 18 22.37 13.67 -11.35
C ILE A 18 23.21 14.13 -12.55
N GLY A 19 22.91 15.28 -13.15
CA GLY A 19 23.63 15.79 -14.32
C GLY A 19 23.59 14.86 -15.54
N SER A 20 24.30 15.25 -16.58
CA SER A 20 24.56 14.41 -17.76
C SER A 20 25.33 13.15 -17.38
N GLN A 21 24.82 11.98 -17.81
CA GLN A 21 25.46 10.68 -17.59
C GLN A 21 25.99 10.10 -18.91
N VAL A 22 27.24 9.64 -18.87
CA VAL A 22 27.89 8.99 -20.02
C VAL A 22 28.48 7.65 -19.63
N ARG A 23 28.34 6.66 -20.52
CA ARG A 23 29.05 5.39 -20.41
C ARG A 23 30.26 5.41 -21.34
N HIS A 24 31.45 5.19 -20.79
CA HIS A 24 32.71 5.19 -21.54
C HIS A 24 33.64 4.11 -21.00
N ASN A 25 34.20 3.29 -21.90
CA ASN A 25 35.05 2.14 -21.55
C ASN A 25 34.45 1.21 -20.47
N GLY A 26 33.15 0.99 -20.53
CA GLY A 26 32.42 0.10 -19.61
C GLY A 26 32.07 0.70 -18.25
N VAL A 27 32.59 1.90 -17.95
CA VAL A 27 32.35 2.64 -16.70
C VAL A 27 31.34 3.76 -16.96
N GLU A 28 30.51 4.04 -15.96
CA GLU A 28 29.52 5.12 -16.00
C GLU A 28 30.05 6.33 -15.24
N TYR A 29 29.82 7.52 -15.80
CA TYR A 29 30.31 8.78 -15.27
C TYR A 29 29.17 9.79 -15.19
N GLN A 30 29.13 10.53 -14.10
CA GLN A 30 28.23 11.67 -13.89
C GLN A 30 29.02 12.96 -14.07
N CYS A 31 28.48 13.89 -14.86
CA CYS A 31 28.99 15.24 -14.97
C CYS A 31 28.78 15.97 -13.63
N THR A 32 29.82 16.66 -13.16
CA THR A 32 29.83 17.41 -11.90
C THR A 32 30.06 18.90 -12.10
N VAL A 33 30.49 19.30 -13.30
CA VAL A 33 30.70 20.69 -13.70
C VAL A 33 30.32 20.85 -15.17
N ASP A 34 29.47 21.84 -15.47
CA ASP A 34 29.07 22.19 -16.83
C ASP A 34 30.28 22.40 -17.74
N HIS A 35 30.34 21.66 -18.85
CA HIS A 35 31.45 21.80 -19.80
C HIS A 35 31.10 21.32 -21.21
N ASN A 36 31.83 21.84 -22.20
CA ASN A 36 31.88 21.24 -23.53
C ASN A 36 32.95 20.14 -23.55
N ALA A 37 32.58 18.96 -24.03
CA ALA A 37 33.46 17.80 -24.07
C ALA A 37 34.66 17.99 -25.01
N GLY A 38 35.85 17.67 -24.52
CA GLY A 38 37.08 17.63 -25.31
C GLY A 38 37.99 16.51 -24.84
N ALA A 39 39.11 16.29 -25.54
CA ALA A 39 40.05 15.21 -25.22
C ALA A 39 40.58 15.29 -23.77
N ALA A 40 40.75 16.50 -23.22
CA ALA A 40 41.19 16.69 -21.84
C ALA A 40 40.12 16.28 -20.81
N THR A 41 38.84 16.30 -21.18
CA THR A 41 37.71 15.96 -20.31
C THR A 41 37.08 14.61 -20.68
N GLU A 42 37.74 13.77 -21.48
CA GLU A 42 37.25 12.44 -21.82
C GLU A 42 37.13 11.58 -20.55
N PRO A 43 35.93 11.07 -20.18
CA PRO A 43 35.71 10.38 -18.92
C PRO A 43 36.64 9.17 -18.74
N GLY A 44 37.40 9.14 -17.66
CA GLY A 44 38.35 8.06 -17.36
C GLY A 44 39.64 8.05 -18.19
N VAL A 45 39.84 8.98 -19.13
CA VAL A 45 40.99 9.01 -20.05
C VAL A 45 41.69 10.37 -20.05
N GLY A 46 40.95 11.46 -20.19
CA GLY A 46 41.49 12.81 -20.39
C GLY A 46 42.21 13.36 -19.16
N ALA A 47 43.28 14.13 -19.35
CA ALA A 47 44.13 14.61 -18.24
C ALA A 47 43.38 15.41 -17.15
N SER A 48 42.21 15.96 -17.44
CA SER A 48 41.37 16.73 -16.52
C SER A 48 40.01 16.09 -16.27
N TRP A 49 39.80 14.82 -16.64
CA TRP A 49 38.48 14.17 -16.58
C TRP A 49 37.87 14.24 -15.17
N ALA A 50 38.67 13.98 -14.13
CA ALA A 50 38.22 13.94 -12.73
C ALA A 50 37.85 15.31 -12.15
N THR A 51 38.09 16.41 -12.90
CA THR A 51 37.68 17.76 -12.49
C THR A 51 36.26 18.11 -12.90
N VAL A 52 35.69 17.36 -13.87
CA VAL A 52 34.36 17.61 -14.42
C VAL A 52 33.47 16.37 -14.42
N TRP A 53 34.03 15.18 -14.19
CA TRP A 53 33.29 13.92 -14.04
C TRP A 53 33.63 13.24 -12.71
N LYS A 54 32.64 12.54 -12.16
CA LYS A 54 32.85 11.49 -11.14
C LYS A 54 32.39 10.14 -11.68
N VAL A 55 33.02 9.07 -11.21
CA VAL A 55 32.50 7.71 -11.48
C VAL A 55 31.12 7.62 -10.84
N PHE A 56 30.13 7.20 -11.62
CA PHE A 56 28.77 7.01 -11.16
C PHE A 56 28.53 5.51 -10.96
N THR A 57 28.49 5.08 -9.71
CA THR A 57 28.40 3.65 -9.34
C THR A 57 27.09 3.28 -8.64
N VAL A 58 26.09 4.17 -8.64
CA VAL A 58 24.78 3.84 -8.06
C VAL A 58 23.96 3.08 -9.10
N PHE A 59 24.03 1.75 -9.03
CA PHE A 59 23.24 0.83 -9.87
C PHE A 59 22.01 0.32 -9.14
N ASN A 60 22.06 0.26 -7.80
CA ASN A 60 20.95 -0.18 -6.97
C ASN A 60 21.00 0.49 -5.58
N ALA A 61 19.95 0.26 -4.79
CA ALA A 61 19.83 0.87 -3.45
C ALA A 61 20.97 0.49 -2.51
N ALA A 62 21.53 -0.73 -2.61
CA ALA A 62 22.61 -1.16 -1.73
C ALA A 62 23.88 -0.32 -1.91
N ASP A 63 24.18 0.12 -3.14
CA ASP A 63 25.36 0.96 -3.40
C ASP A 63 25.31 2.27 -2.61
N VAL A 64 24.11 2.87 -2.48
CA VAL A 64 23.89 4.08 -1.68
C VAL A 64 23.98 3.77 -0.18
N LEU A 65 23.41 2.64 0.26
CA LEU A 65 23.40 2.26 1.67
C LEU A 65 24.80 1.86 2.19
N ASP A 66 25.62 1.22 1.36
CA ASP A 66 27.01 0.87 1.71
C ASP A 66 27.88 2.12 1.92
N ASP A 67 27.61 3.19 1.17
CA ASP A 67 28.37 4.45 1.21
C ASP A 67 27.53 5.64 1.70
N PHE A 68 26.56 5.36 2.58
CA PHE A 68 25.57 6.33 3.05
C PHE A 68 26.23 7.61 3.59
N ALA A 69 27.29 7.47 4.40
CA ALA A 69 27.98 8.60 4.99
C ALA A 69 28.63 9.52 3.94
N SER A 70 29.16 8.97 2.85
CA SER A 70 29.77 9.77 1.78
C SER A 70 28.72 10.41 0.88
N HIS A 71 27.62 9.71 0.61
CA HIS A 71 26.51 10.25 -0.18
C HIS A 71 25.78 11.40 0.52
N TYR A 72 25.75 11.39 1.85
CA TYR A 72 25.10 12.40 2.68
C TYR A 72 26.09 13.16 3.59
N ALA A 73 27.29 13.43 3.06
CA ALA A 73 28.31 14.21 3.74
C ALA A 73 28.12 15.72 3.50
N GLY A 74 28.49 16.53 4.50
CA GLY A 74 28.66 17.97 4.33
C GLY A 74 27.77 18.80 5.24
N THR A 75 28.34 19.88 5.74
CA THR A 75 27.68 20.79 6.67
C THR A 75 26.41 21.37 6.07
N GLY A 76 25.26 20.97 6.60
CA GLY A 76 23.94 21.39 6.14
C GLY A 76 23.12 20.30 5.45
N ASP A 77 23.70 19.12 5.20
CA ASP A 77 22.91 17.95 4.78
C ASP A 77 22.08 17.43 5.97
N PRO A 78 20.75 17.25 5.82
CA PRO A 78 19.89 16.82 6.92
C PRO A 78 20.23 15.42 7.45
N PHE A 79 20.95 14.61 6.68
CA PHE A 79 21.37 13.25 7.01
C PHE A 79 22.84 13.14 7.43
N GLU A 80 23.59 14.26 7.50
CA GLU A 80 24.98 14.26 7.96
C GLU A 80 25.10 13.64 9.35
N GLY A 81 26.02 12.68 9.49
CA GLY A 81 26.25 11.96 10.75
C GLY A 81 25.12 11.00 11.17
N ARG A 82 24.07 10.86 10.35
CA ARG A 82 23.01 9.87 10.57
C ARG A 82 23.37 8.52 9.98
N ASN A 83 22.49 7.55 10.25
CA ASN A 83 22.55 6.23 9.65
C ASN A 83 21.14 5.81 9.21
N PHE A 84 21.02 4.69 8.52
CA PHE A 84 19.75 4.20 8.02
C PHE A 84 19.20 3.02 8.83
N GLU A 85 17.90 2.80 8.65
CA GLU A 85 17.14 1.63 9.05
C GLU A 85 16.29 1.19 7.85
N ILE A 86 16.06 -0.11 7.72
CA ILE A 86 15.12 -0.67 6.75
C ILE A 86 13.77 -0.81 7.45
N ALA A 87 13.00 0.26 7.43
CA ALA A 87 11.68 0.34 8.07
C ALA A 87 10.64 -0.57 7.41
N GLY A 88 10.77 -0.82 6.10
CA GLY A 88 9.85 -1.69 5.39
C GLY A 88 10.09 -1.73 3.88
N PHE A 89 9.27 -2.49 3.19
CA PHE A 89 9.28 -2.64 1.74
C PHE A 89 7.91 -2.32 1.15
N VAL A 90 7.90 -1.50 0.09
CA VAL A 90 6.70 -1.20 -0.69
C VAL A 90 6.84 -1.84 -2.06
N TRP A 91 5.81 -2.58 -2.49
CA TRP A 91 5.80 -3.27 -3.78
C TRP A 91 4.55 -2.97 -4.59
N TRP A 92 4.74 -2.43 -5.79
CA TRP A 92 3.67 -2.22 -6.75
C TRP A 92 4.13 -2.61 -8.15
N GLN A 93 4.03 -3.91 -8.43
CA GLN A 93 4.36 -4.54 -9.69
C GLN A 93 3.31 -5.62 -9.96
N GLY A 94 3.20 -6.07 -11.20
CA GLY A 94 2.39 -7.23 -11.57
C GLY A 94 2.02 -7.24 -13.05
N TYR A 95 2.14 -6.07 -13.70
CA TYR A 95 1.79 -5.89 -15.10
C TYR A 95 2.49 -6.89 -16.03
N GLY A 96 3.79 -7.08 -15.82
CA GLY A 96 4.62 -7.98 -16.64
C GLY A 96 4.30 -9.47 -16.49
N ASP A 97 3.62 -9.85 -15.41
CA ASP A 97 3.23 -11.25 -15.15
C ASP A 97 1.93 -11.66 -15.86
N GLN A 98 1.33 -10.73 -16.62
CA GLN A 98 0.18 -10.97 -17.49
C GLN A 98 0.57 -11.49 -18.88
N GLY A 99 1.82 -11.91 -19.09
CA GLY A 99 2.31 -12.47 -20.35
C GLY A 99 1.60 -13.77 -20.76
N ASP A 100 1.86 -14.22 -21.99
CA ASP A 100 1.20 -15.39 -22.59
C ASP A 100 1.32 -16.64 -21.69
N PRO A 101 0.18 -17.16 -21.16
CA PRO A 101 0.19 -18.30 -20.25
C PRO A 101 0.64 -19.60 -20.92
N ALA A 102 0.65 -19.68 -22.25
CA ALA A 102 1.20 -20.81 -23.00
C ALA A 102 2.73 -20.79 -23.06
N VAL A 103 3.36 -19.63 -22.84
CA VAL A 103 4.82 -19.45 -22.87
C VAL A 103 5.39 -19.46 -21.45
N THR A 104 4.76 -18.75 -20.52
CA THR A 104 5.15 -18.77 -19.10
C THR A 104 3.90 -18.54 -18.24
N PRO A 105 3.53 -19.48 -17.34
CA PRO A 105 2.37 -19.34 -16.49
C PRO A 105 2.67 -18.41 -15.29
N ALA A 106 3.18 -17.20 -15.56
CA ALA A 106 3.67 -16.25 -14.57
C ALA A 106 2.57 -15.84 -13.59
N ALA A 107 1.41 -15.40 -14.10
CA ALA A 107 0.23 -15.09 -13.28
C ALA A 107 -0.18 -16.25 -12.35
N ALA A 108 -0.13 -17.50 -12.82
CA ALA A 108 -0.49 -18.67 -12.01
C ALA A 108 0.53 -18.98 -10.90
N ARG A 109 1.78 -18.54 -11.07
CA ARG A 109 2.85 -18.71 -10.08
C ARG A 109 3.08 -17.47 -9.21
N TYR A 110 2.36 -16.38 -9.47
CA TYR A 110 2.63 -15.07 -8.85
C TYR A 110 2.65 -15.16 -7.32
N ARG A 111 1.64 -15.77 -6.69
CA ARG A 111 1.56 -15.92 -5.23
C ARG A 111 2.80 -16.61 -4.64
N ALA A 112 3.17 -17.76 -5.19
CA ALA A 112 4.33 -18.53 -4.73
C ALA A 112 5.66 -17.79 -4.98
N ASN A 113 5.79 -17.14 -6.14
CA ASN A 113 6.96 -16.32 -6.46
C ASN A 113 7.07 -15.11 -5.53
N MET A 114 5.95 -14.46 -5.22
CA MET A 114 5.88 -13.30 -4.35
C MET A 114 6.23 -13.67 -2.91
N ALA A 115 5.65 -14.75 -2.36
CA ALA A 115 6.00 -15.24 -1.03
C ALA A 115 7.51 -15.51 -0.91
N ARG A 116 8.09 -16.17 -1.93
CA ARG A 116 9.53 -16.41 -2.00
C ARG A 116 10.32 -15.10 -2.10
N PHE A 117 9.88 -14.15 -2.93
CA PHE A 117 10.54 -12.85 -3.09
C PHE A 117 10.60 -12.08 -1.77
N ILE A 118 9.50 -11.98 -1.03
CA ILE A 118 9.44 -11.30 0.27
C ILE A 118 10.45 -11.91 1.24
N GLN A 119 10.50 -13.23 1.33
CA GLN A 119 11.46 -13.93 2.20
C GLN A 119 12.92 -13.67 1.77
N GLN A 120 13.19 -13.70 0.47
CA GLN A 120 14.55 -13.54 -0.06
C GLN A 120 15.05 -12.11 0.04
N ILE A 121 14.21 -11.10 -0.20
CA ILE A 121 14.62 -9.69 -0.11
C ILE A 121 14.93 -9.31 1.35
N ARG A 122 14.10 -9.76 2.31
CA ARG A 122 14.36 -9.61 3.75
C ARG A 122 15.67 -10.29 4.15
N ALA A 123 15.88 -11.55 3.74
CA ALA A 123 17.10 -12.29 4.04
C ALA A 123 18.36 -11.66 3.42
N TYR A 124 18.28 -11.16 2.18
CA TYR A 124 19.38 -10.47 1.53
C TYR A 124 19.80 -9.22 2.33
N TYR A 125 18.85 -8.36 2.67
CA TYR A 125 19.14 -7.12 3.37
C TYR A 125 19.54 -7.33 4.84
N GLU A 126 18.98 -8.31 5.53
CA GLU A 126 19.43 -8.66 6.89
C GLU A 126 20.86 -9.22 6.87
N SER A 127 21.18 -10.06 5.89
CA SER A 127 22.54 -10.60 5.73
C SER A 127 23.55 -9.49 5.41
N ARG A 128 23.18 -8.55 4.54
CA ARG A 128 24.06 -7.44 4.13
C ARG A 128 24.22 -6.39 5.24
N TYR A 129 23.13 -6.10 5.96
CA TYR A 129 23.08 -5.09 7.00
C TYR A 129 22.48 -5.63 8.31
N PRO A 130 23.20 -6.51 9.03
CA PRO A 130 22.70 -7.15 10.23
C PRO A 130 22.25 -6.12 11.28
N GLY A 131 21.06 -6.32 11.85
CA GLY A 131 20.51 -5.44 12.88
C GLY A 131 19.94 -4.11 12.36
N ARG A 132 19.71 -3.98 11.03
CA ARG A 132 19.05 -2.80 10.43
C ARG A 132 17.55 -2.98 10.18
N GLY A 133 16.92 -3.97 10.83
CA GLY A 133 15.46 -4.16 10.82
C GLY A 133 14.91 -5.08 9.71
N ALA A 134 15.74 -5.55 8.79
CA ALA A 134 15.28 -6.24 7.58
C ALA A 134 14.68 -7.64 7.81
N ALA A 135 15.15 -8.39 8.82
CA ALA A 135 14.76 -9.79 9.06
C ALA A 135 13.25 -10.03 9.05
N ASN A 136 12.49 -9.10 9.63
CA ASN A 136 11.03 -9.13 9.69
C ASN A 136 10.42 -7.77 9.33
N ALA A 137 11.11 -6.95 8.54
CA ALA A 137 10.60 -5.62 8.17
C ALA A 137 9.23 -5.72 7.49
N PRO A 138 8.24 -4.89 7.88
CA PRO A 138 6.95 -4.75 7.19
C PRO A 138 7.06 -4.78 5.68
N PHE A 139 6.13 -5.48 5.03
CA PHE A 139 6.05 -5.55 3.57
C PHE A 139 4.64 -5.23 3.12
N VAL A 140 4.48 -4.13 2.40
CA VAL A 140 3.18 -3.71 1.86
C VAL A 140 3.18 -3.82 0.34
N LEU A 141 2.06 -4.26 -0.20
CA LEU A 141 1.86 -4.31 -1.64
C LEU A 141 0.47 -3.82 -2.06
N ALA A 142 0.37 -3.36 -3.30
CA ALA A 142 -0.88 -2.92 -3.90
C ALA A 142 -1.31 -3.89 -5.00
N THR A 143 -2.61 -4.17 -5.09
CA THR A 143 -3.16 -4.94 -6.21
C THR A 143 -2.83 -4.28 -7.55
N LEU A 144 -2.69 -5.10 -8.58
CA LEU A 144 -2.61 -4.62 -9.94
C LEU A 144 -3.97 -4.03 -10.34
N ALA A 145 -3.95 -2.79 -10.78
CA ALA A 145 -5.12 -2.04 -11.20
C ALA A 145 -4.89 -1.37 -12.56
N THR A 146 -4.26 -2.07 -13.52
CA THR A 146 -3.97 -1.54 -14.86
C THR A 146 -5.01 -1.93 -15.91
N ASP A 147 -5.23 -1.05 -16.90
CA ASP A 147 -6.07 -1.26 -18.09
C ASP A 147 -7.56 -1.60 -17.83
N GLY A 148 -8.07 -1.44 -16.61
CA GLY A 148 -9.44 -1.87 -16.25
C GLY A 148 -9.65 -3.39 -16.30
N GLY A 149 -8.58 -4.17 -16.47
CA GLY A 149 -8.64 -5.60 -16.85
C GLY A 149 -9.13 -6.55 -15.74
N TRP A 150 -9.32 -6.06 -14.52
CA TRP A 150 -9.70 -6.87 -13.35
C TRP A 150 -11.20 -7.16 -13.24
N ASN A 151 -12.05 -6.49 -14.03
CA ASN A 151 -13.50 -6.71 -14.02
C ASN A 151 -13.89 -8.09 -14.57
N ASN A 152 -12.97 -8.78 -15.26
CA ASN A 152 -13.13 -10.18 -15.66
C ASN A 152 -12.29 -11.07 -14.72
N PRO A 153 -12.91 -11.85 -13.80
CA PRO A 153 -12.19 -12.73 -12.88
C PRO A 153 -11.29 -13.77 -13.55
N SER A 154 -11.53 -14.07 -14.83
CA SER A 154 -10.73 -15.02 -15.60
C SER A 154 -9.47 -14.40 -16.22
N SER A 155 -9.35 -13.07 -16.20
CA SER A 155 -8.21 -12.35 -16.78
C SER A 155 -6.93 -12.61 -15.98
N LEU A 156 -5.79 -12.46 -16.65
CA LEU A 156 -4.48 -12.58 -15.98
C LEU A 156 -4.28 -11.43 -14.97
N SER A 157 -4.80 -10.24 -15.26
CA SER A 157 -4.83 -9.10 -14.34
C SER A 157 -5.54 -9.46 -13.03
N ALA A 158 -6.74 -10.02 -13.11
CA ALA A 158 -7.52 -10.42 -11.95
C ALA A 158 -6.83 -11.54 -11.15
N LYS A 159 -6.18 -12.49 -11.84
CA LYS A 159 -5.40 -13.55 -11.18
C LYS A 159 -4.19 -13.01 -10.43
N VAL A 160 -3.44 -12.07 -11.01
CA VAL A 160 -2.30 -11.42 -10.34
C VAL A 160 -2.79 -10.59 -9.14
N ALA A 161 -3.84 -9.78 -9.33
CA ALA A 161 -4.46 -9.02 -8.25
C ALA A 161 -4.92 -9.91 -7.09
N GLN A 162 -5.57 -11.04 -7.38
CA GLN A 162 -5.97 -11.99 -6.35
C GLN A 162 -4.75 -12.61 -5.65
N ALA A 163 -3.72 -13.01 -6.40
CA ALA A 163 -2.49 -13.56 -5.84
C ALA A 163 -1.78 -12.56 -4.90
N GLN A 164 -1.83 -11.26 -5.21
CA GLN A 164 -1.32 -10.18 -4.36
C GLN A 164 -2.11 -10.06 -3.05
N LEU A 165 -3.43 -10.14 -3.09
CA LEU A 165 -4.26 -10.14 -1.88
C LEU A 165 -4.03 -11.39 -1.03
N ASP A 166 -3.81 -12.52 -1.69
CA ASP A 166 -3.71 -13.81 -1.03
C ASP A 166 -2.36 -14.07 -0.35
N VAL A 167 -1.27 -13.46 -0.84
CA VAL A 167 0.11 -13.72 -0.36
C VAL A 167 0.31 -13.36 1.11
N VAL A 168 -0.53 -12.46 1.65
CA VAL A 168 -0.52 -12.06 3.06
C VAL A 168 -0.74 -13.24 4.01
N ASN A 169 -1.36 -14.31 3.53
CA ASN A 169 -1.59 -15.53 4.32
C ASN A 169 -0.38 -16.50 4.30
N ASP A 170 0.60 -16.26 3.44
CA ASP A 170 1.75 -17.17 3.26
C ASP A 170 3.01 -16.68 3.99
N VAL A 171 3.09 -15.37 4.29
CA VAL A 171 4.26 -14.74 4.90
C VAL A 171 3.80 -13.74 5.96
N PRO A 172 4.36 -13.77 7.18
CA PRO A 172 3.97 -12.85 8.25
C PRO A 172 4.48 -11.43 7.98
N ASN A 173 3.85 -10.47 8.67
CA ASN A 173 4.14 -9.04 8.57
C ASN A 173 4.04 -8.51 7.14
N VAL A 174 2.99 -8.93 6.43
CA VAL A 174 2.69 -8.52 5.06
C VAL A 174 1.25 -8.02 4.98
N LYS A 175 1.02 -6.90 4.30
CA LYS A 175 -0.32 -6.36 4.06
C LYS A 175 -0.48 -6.01 2.58
N ALA A 176 -1.65 -6.30 2.03
CA ALA A 176 -2.00 -5.96 0.65
C ALA A 176 -3.17 -4.98 0.65
N ILE A 177 -3.07 -3.91 -0.15
CA ILE A 177 -4.16 -2.94 -0.33
C ILE A 177 -4.88 -3.17 -1.66
N GLU A 178 -6.17 -2.89 -1.67
CA GLU A 178 -7.01 -2.99 -2.86
C GLU A 178 -6.95 -1.68 -3.66
N ALA A 179 -6.04 -1.61 -4.62
CA ALA A 179 -5.81 -0.42 -5.46
C ALA A 179 -6.84 -0.24 -6.58
N ARG A 180 -7.65 -1.26 -6.91
CA ARG A 180 -8.55 -1.20 -8.07
C ARG A 180 -9.59 -0.08 -7.98
N GLY A 181 -10.02 0.29 -6.77
CA GLY A 181 -10.93 1.41 -6.53
C GLY A 181 -10.30 2.80 -6.76
N PHE A 182 -8.97 2.88 -6.83
CA PHE A 182 -8.25 4.14 -7.04
C PHE A 182 -7.98 4.44 -8.51
N TRP A 183 -8.30 3.52 -9.41
CA TRP A 183 -8.15 3.74 -10.84
C TRP A 183 -8.94 4.95 -11.34
N ARG A 184 -8.34 5.70 -12.27
CA ARG A 184 -8.98 6.78 -13.00
C ARG A 184 -8.85 6.50 -14.49
N ASP A 185 -9.99 6.53 -15.18
CA ASP A 185 -10.05 6.22 -16.61
C ASP A 185 -9.31 7.26 -17.47
N ALA A 186 -8.93 6.84 -18.67
CA ALA A 186 -8.22 7.68 -19.64
C ALA A 186 -8.99 8.97 -19.98
N SER A 187 -10.33 8.96 -19.91
CA SER A 187 -11.18 10.13 -20.19
C SER A 187 -11.01 11.28 -19.19
N ILE A 188 -10.52 10.99 -17.99
CA ILE A 188 -10.30 11.97 -16.91
C ILE A 188 -8.82 12.05 -16.52
N SER A 189 -7.93 11.59 -17.40
CA SER A 189 -6.49 11.45 -17.11
C SER A 189 -5.62 12.09 -18.19
N PRO A 190 -4.36 12.46 -17.87
CA PRO A 190 -3.46 13.09 -18.84
C PRO A 190 -3.04 12.18 -20.01
N SER A 191 -3.18 10.86 -19.88
CA SER A 191 -2.75 9.86 -20.87
C SER A 191 -3.76 8.71 -20.97
N GLY A 192 -3.66 7.94 -22.04
CA GLY A 192 -4.38 6.66 -22.22
C GLY A 192 -3.50 5.42 -22.02
N GLN A 193 -2.29 5.60 -21.47
CA GLN A 193 -1.40 4.49 -21.15
C GLN A 193 -1.84 3.79 -19.86
N GLY A 194 -2.81 2.89 -19.99
CA GLY A 194 -3.42 2.23 -18.84
C GLY A 194 -2.46 1.37 -17.99
N TYR A 195 -1.41 0.83 -18.60
CA TYR A 195 -0.31 0.14 -17.91
C TYR A 195 0.58 1.06 -17.07
N HIS A 196 0.48 2.37 -17.28
CA HIS A 196 1.07 3.42 -16.44
C HIS A 196 0.00 4.23 -15.69
N TYR A 197 -1.14 3.61 -15.40
CA TYR A 197 -2.25 4.23 -14.65
C TYR A 197 -2.73 5.53 -15.28
N ASN A 198 -2.74 5.59 -16.62
CA ASN A 198 -3.15 6.75 -17.42
C ASN A 198 -2.39 8.05 -17.07
N TRP A 199 -1.23 7.92 -16.42
CA TRP A 199 -0.46 9.03 -15.85
C TRP A 199 -1.31 9.90 -14.91
N ASN A 200 -2.30 9.29 -14.26
CA ASN A 200 -3.23 9.98 -13.41
C ASN A 200 -2.66 10.16 -12.00
N ALA A 201 -2.34 11.42 -11.64
CA ALA A 201 -1.75 11.75 -10.35
C ALA A 201 -2.62 11.36 -9.14
N GLU A 202 -3.95 11.40 -9.27
CA GLU A 202 -4.87 11.00 -8.20
C GLU A 202 -4.76 9.50 -7.90
N THR A 203 -4.69 8.66 -8.94
CA THR A 203 -4.45 7.21 -8.78
C THR A 203 -3.15 6.96 -8.01
N TYR A 204 -2.05 7.59 -8.42
CA TYR A 204 -0.75 7.43 -7.74
C TYR A 204 -0.79 7.91 -6.28
N LEU A 205 -1.43 9.05 -6.02
CA LEU A 205 -1.54 9.60 -4.67
C LEU A 205 -2.35 8.70 -3.75
N LEU A 206 -3.52 8.23 -4.19
CA LEU A 206 -4.40 7.39 -3.37
C LEU A 206 -3.79 6.01 -3.09
N VAL A 207 -3.13 5.41 -4.09
CA VAL A 207 -2.39 4.16 -3.89
C VAL A 207 -1.23 4.36 -2.92
N GLY A 208 -0.48 5.46 -3.05
CA GLY A 208 0.62 5.80 -2.15
C GLY A 208 0.17 6.02 -0.71
N ASP A 209 -0.91 6.78 -0.49
CA ASP A 209 -1.52 6.99 0.83
C ASP A 209 -1.96 5.67 1.46
N ALA A 210 -2.67 4.82 0.70
CA ALA A 210 -3.11 3.52 1.19
C ALA A 210 -1.93 2.59 1.56
N LEU A 211 -0.87 2.56 0.75
CA LEU A 211 0.34 1.80 1.05
C LEU A 211 1.06 2.33 2.30
N GLY A 212 1.13 3.65 2.47
CA GLY A 212 1.73 4.29 3.63
C GLY A 212 0.97 3.95 4.92
N ARG A 213 -0.36 4.05 4.92
CA ARG A 213 -1.21 3.63 6.05
C ARG A 213 -1.01 2.16 6.38
N ALA A 214 -0.99 1.29 5.37
CA ALA A 214 -0.73 -0.12 5.57
C ALA A 214 0.65 -0.40 6.18
N MET A 215 1.65 0.43 5.87
CA MET A 215 2.99 0.30 6.46
C MET A 215 2.96 0.64 7.95
N ILE A 216 2.37 1.78 8.29
CA ILE A 216 2.22 2.23 9.68
C ILE A 216 1.46 1.17 10.48
N ASP A 217 0.38 0.61 9.93
CA ASP A 217 -0.35 -0.47 10.58
C ASP A 217 0.56 -1.66 10.92
N LEU A 218 1.45 -2.07 10.01
CA LEU A 218 2.36 -3.18 10.26
C LEU A 218 3.48 -2.84 11.27
N GLU A 219 4.00 -1.61 11.21
CA GLU A 219 5.02 -1.11 12.15
C GLU A 219 4.47 -1.01 13.58
N GLU A 220 3.22 -0.60 13.74
CA GLU A 220 2.56 -0.49 15.05
C GLU A 220 2.03 -1.85 15.57
N ASN A 221 1.75 -2.82 14.69
CA ASN A 221 1.26 -4.18 15.04
C ASN A 221 2.36 -5.26 15.20
N THR A 222 3.60 -4.89 15.52
CA THR A 222 4.73 -5.84 15.66
C THR A 222 4.57 -6.87 16.80
N THR A 223 3.62 -6.67 17.70
CA THR A 223 3.11 -7.70 18.60
C THR A 223 1.82 -8.26 18.00
N PRO A 224 1.74 -9.55 17.62
CA PRO A 224 0.49 -10.13 17.16
C PRO A 224 -0.58 -9.80 18.19
N PRO A 225 -1.68 -9.16 17.80
CA PRO A 225 -2.73 -8.91 18.76
C PRO A 225 -3.13 -10.24 19.34
N GLY A 226 -3.02 -10.36 20.66
CA GLY A 226 -3.42 -11.60 21.31
C GLY A 226 -4.89 -11.89 21.02
N ASN A 227 -5.32 -13.09 21.36
CA ASN A 227 -6.66 -13.59 20.99
C ASN A 227 -7.80 -12.94 21.79
N THR A 228 -7.50 -11.85 22.50
CA THR A 228 -8.45 -11.02 23.25
C THR A 228 -8.31 -9.55 22.86
N TYR A 229 -9.38 -8.76 23.04
CA TYR A 229 -9.34 -7.31 22.84
C TYR A 229 -8.23 -6.64 23.67
N VAL A 230 -8.03 -7.06 24.92
CA VAL A 230 -7.03 -6.46 25.81
C VAL A 230 -5.62 -6.64 25.26
N GLU A 231 -5.28 -7.83 24.79
CA GLU A 231 -3.96 -8.08 24.21
C GLU A 231 -3.79 -7.32 22.88
N TRP A 232 -4.85 -7.20 22.07
CA TRP A 232 -4.83 -6.39 20.85
C TRP A 232 -4.58 -4.91 21.14
N ILE A 233 -5.39 -4.28 22.01
CA ILE A 233 -5.29 -2.83 22.24
C ILE A 233 -3.96 -2.44 22.89
N THR A 234 -3.35 -3.34 23.69
CA THR A 234 -2.02 -3.11 24.27
C THR A 234 -0.88 -3.12 23.26
N GLY A 235 -1.12 -3.65 22.05
CA GLY A 235 -0.14 -3.61 20.96
C GLY A 235 0.08 -2.21 20.38
N PHE A 236 -0.89 -1.31 20.53
CA PHE A 236 -0.85 0.02 19.92
C PHE A 236 -0.28 1.07 20.88
N SER A 237 1.00 1.38 20.71
CA SER A 237 1.68 2.41 21.52
C SER A 237 1.12 3.83 21.32
N SER A 238 0.42 4.07 20.20
CA SER A 238 -0.26 5.32 19.86
C SER A 238 -1.54 5.55 20.66
N VAL A 239 -2.13 4.50 21.26
CA VAL A 239 -3.37 4.58 22.04
C VAL A 239 -3.07 4.97 23.50
N PRO A 240 -3.59 6.10 24.00
CA PRO A 240 -3.47 6.46 25.41
C PRO A 240 -4.17 5.43 26.31
N SER A 241 -3.56 5.05 27.43
CA SER A 241 -4.11 4.02 28.32
C SER A 241 -5.50 4.36 28.88
N ASN A 242 -5.84 5.65 28.97
CA ASN A 242 -7.16 6.13 29.41
C ASN A 242 -8.22 6.17 28.30
N LEU A 243 -7.83 5.85 27.05
CA LEU A 243 -8.67 5.73 25.87
C LEU A 243 -8.65 4.31 25.25
N ALA A 244 -8.05 3.33 25.94
CA ALA A 244 -7.91 1.94 25.47
C ALA A 244 -9.13 1.04 25.79
N GLY A 245 -10.25 1.60 26.24
CA GLY A 245 -11.47 0.85 26.53
C GLY A 245 -12.24 0.46 25.27
N PHE A 246 -12.98 -0.66 25.31
CA PHE A 246 -13.70 -1.21 24.15
C PHE A 246 -14.68 -0.21 23.51
N ASP A 247 -15.43 0.52 24.33
CA ASP A 247 -16.41 1.53 23.88
C ASP A 247 -15.81 2.94 23.75
N GLN A 248 -14.49 3.08 23.93
CA GLN A 248 -13.81 4.36 23.74
C GLN A 248 -13.39 4.53 22.29
N ASP A 249 -13.06 5.76 21.95
CA ASP A 249 -12.62 6.19 20.63
C ASP A 249 -11.30 6.92 20.84
N ALA A 250 -10.19 6.24 20.52
CA ALA A 250 -8.85 6.69 20.89
C ALA A 250 -8.32 7.80 19.97
N ASP A 251 -8.73 7.84 18.71
CA ASP A 251 -8.32 8.85 17.74
C ASP A 251 -9.39 9.93 17.47
N GLY A 252 -10.62 9.73 17.96
CA GLY A 252 -11.71 10.70 17.91
C GLY A 252 -12.43 10.75 16.56
N ASP A 253 -12.35 9.70 15.74
CA ASP A 253 -12.96 9.63 14.41
C ASP A 253 -14.45 9.22 14.42
N GLY A 254 -14.98 8.83 15.59
CA GLY A 254 -16.35 8.34 15.78
C GLY A 254 -16.51 6.83 15.62
N VAL A 255 -15.43 6.09 15.41
CA VAL A 255 -15.36 4.62 15.35
C VAL A 255 -14.71 4.11 16.63
N GLY A 256 -15.52 3.49 17.49
CA GLY A 256 -15.01 2.96 18.76
C GLY A 256 -13.97 1.85 18.57
N ASN A 257 -13.05 1.71 19.52
CA ASN A 257 -11.97 0.72 19.50
C ASN A 257 -12.46 -0.71 19.29
N GLY A 258 -13.64 -1.07 19.83
CA GLY A 258 -14.26 -2.37 19.59
C GLY A 258 -14.70 -2.58 18.13
N ALA A 259 -15.15 -1.53 17.46
CA ALA A 259 -15.43 -1.55 16.03
C ALA A 259 -14.15 -1.61 15.20
N GLU A 260 -13.14 -0.80 15.54
CA GLU A 260 -11.79 -0.89 14.95
C GLU A 260 -11.20 -2.30 15.10
N TYR A 261 -11.40 -2.93 16.26
CA TYR A 261 -11.01 -4.32 16.49
C TYR A 261 -11.70 -5.30 15.54
N PHE A 262 -13.02 -5.14 15.35
CA PHE A 262 -13.79 -5.96 14.42
C PHE A 262 -13.37 -5.72 12.97
N PHE A 263 -13.02 -4.49 12.61
CA PHE A 263 -12.56 -4.11 11.28
C PHE A 263 -11.11 -4.50 11.01
N GLY A 264 -10.30 -4.68 12.06
CA GLY A 264 -8.86 -4.94 11.95
C GLY A 264 -8.09 -3.69 11.54
N THR A 265 -8.61 -2.51 11.89
CA THR A 265 -8.00 -1.19 11.68
C THR A 265 -7.25 -0.74 12.93
N ASN A 266 -6.49 0.35 12.82
CA ASN A 266 -5.63 0.83 13.90
C ASN A 266 -6.39 1.86 14.76
N PRO A 267 -6.66 1.58 16.05
CA PRO A 267 -7.43 2.47 16.93
C PRO A 267 -6.75 3.81 17.22
N GLY A 268 -5.47 3.98 16.87
CA GLY A 268 -4.77 5.26 16.96
C GLY A 268 -4.81 6.09 15.66
N ILE A 269 -5.46 5.61 14.60
CA ILE A 269 -5.44 6.23 13.27
C ILE A 269 -6.84 6.28 12.67
N ALA A 270 -7.32 7.51 12.47
CA ALA A 270 -8.65 7.77 11.94
C ALA A 270 -8.95 6.94 10.68
N SER A 271 -10.09 6.27 10.73
CA SER A 271 -10.63 5.34 9.77
C SER A 271 -12.06 5.76 9.38
N SER A 272 -12.50 5.38 8.18
CA SER A 272 -13.87 5.67 7.76
C SER A 272 -14.90 4.70 8.33
N GLY A 273 -14.46 3.60 8.96
CA GLY A 273 -15.31 2.48 9.36
C GLY A 273 -16.20 1.97 8.22
N LEU A 274 -17.50 2.30 8.27
CA LEU A 274 -18.49 1.97 7.24
C LEU A 274 -18.49 3.01 6.12
N VAL A 275 -18.19 2.57 4.89
CA VAL A 275 -18.20 3.40 3.68
C VAL A 275 -19.40 3.06 2.80
N ALA A 276 -20.31 4.02 2.60
CA ALA A 276 -21.43 3.85 1.68
C ALA A 276 -20.96 3.70 0.22
N LEU A 277 -21.54 2.74 -0.51
CA LEU A 277 -21.19 2.47 -1.91
C LEU A 277 -22.30 2.88 -2.88
N ALA A 278 -23.51 2.36 -2.67
CA ALA A 278 -24.63 2.57 -3.59
C ALA A 278 -25.96 2.44 -2.87
N SER A 279 -26.97 3.15 -3.37
CA SER A 279 -28.36 3.01 -2.94
C SER A 279 -29.28 2.98 -4.14
N ASP A 280 -30.28 2.10 -4.11
CA ASP A 280 -31.43 2.14 -5.01
C ASP A 280 -32.74 2.20 -4.20
N ALA A 281 -33.89 1.96 -4.85
CA ALA A 281 -35.20 2.04 -4.19
C ALA A 281 -35.37 1.06 -3.02
N ASN A 282 -34.72 -0.10 -3.07
CA ASN A 282 -34.89 -1.18 -2.11
C ASN A 282 -33.58 -1.67 -1.50
N THR A 283 -32.41 -1.23 -1.99
CA THR A 283 -31.13 -1.68 -1.48
C THR A 283 -30.23 -0.52 -1.08
N PHE A 284 -29.45 -0.75 -0.04
CA PHE A 284 -28.34 0.11 0.37
C PHE A 284 -27.11 -0.75 0.58
N THR A 285 -26.05 -0.47 -0.16
CA THR A 285 -24.79 -1.21 -0.10
C THR A 285 -23.70 -0.34 0.50
N PHE A 286 -22.96 -0.91 1.44
CA PHE A 286 -21.80 -0.29 2.10
C PHE A 286 -20.68 -1.31 2.27
N THR A 287 -19.50 -0.84 2.66
CA THR A 287 -18.33 -1.69 2.88
C THR A 287 -17.55 -1.27 4.11
N HIS A 288 -16.78 -2.20 4.68
CA HIS A 288 -15.81 -1.92 5.73
C HIS A 288 -14.64 -2.91 5.67
N PRO A 289 -13.49 -2.58 6.26
CA PRO A 289 -12.40 -3.52 6.47
C PRO A 289 -12.83 -4.66 7.40
N GLN A 290 -12.26 -5.84 7.24
CA GLN A 290 -12.57 -7.01 8.05
C GLN A 290 -11.31 -7.58 8.68
N ASN A 291 -11.33 -7.70 10.01
CA ASN A 291 -10.28 -8.40 10.73
C ASN A 291 -10.26 -9.87 10.28
N ALA A 292 -9.10 -10.34 9.80
CA ALA A 292 -8.91 -11.70 9.30
C ALA A 292 -8.98 -12.75 10.42
N THR A 293 -8.73 -12.34 11.67
CA THR A 293 -8.73 -13.21 12.86
C THR A 293 -9.44 -12.52 14.02
N PRO A 294 -10.78 -12.41 13.99
CA PRO A 294 -11.53 -11.84 15.12
C PRO A 294 -11.31 -12.69 16.39
N ALA A 295 -11.03 -12.06 17.53
CA ALA A 295 -10.91 -12.75 18.82
C ALA A 295 -12.14 -13.59 19.14
N THR A 296 -11.90 -14.68 19.86
CA THR A 296 -12.95 -15.33 20.63
C THR A 296 -13.49 -14.35 21.67
N GLY A 297 -14.78 -14.01 21.58
CA GLY A 297 -15.45 -13.11 22.53
C GLY A 297 -15.92 -11.78 21.97
N VAL A 298 -15.64 -11.46 20.71
CA VAL A 298 -16.26 -10.28 20.06
C VAL A 298 -17.30 -10.72 19.04
N THR A 299 -18.51 -10.17 19.13
CA THR A 299 -19.60 -10.39 18.17
C THR A 299 -20.00 -9.09 17.51
N ALA A 300 -20.43 -9.15 16.25
CA ALA A 300 -20.92 -7.99 15.51
C ALA A 300 -22.29 -8.28 14.89
N ALA A 301 -23.16 -7.27 14.88
CA ALA A 301 -24.48 -7.34 14.26
C ALA A 301 -24.80 -6.05 13.51
N TYR A 302 -25.23 -6.18 12.25
CA TYR A 302 -25.74 -5.03 11.50
C TYR A 302 -27.16 -4.70 11.95
N ARG A 303 -27.42 -3.40 12.14
CA ARG A 303 -28.73 -2.89 12.50
C ARG A 303 -29.15 -1.80 11.55
N TRP A 304 -30.44 -1.53 11.54
CA TRP A 304 -31.04 -0.52 10.68
C TRP A 304 -31.94 0.42 11.46
N SER A 305 -32.07 1.65 10.96
CA SER A 305 -32.95 2.68 11.53
C SER A 305 -33.52 3.57 10.44
N LYS A 306 -34.68 4.19 10.71
CA LYS A 306 -35.26 5.25 9.87
C LYS A 306 -35.03 6.65 10.43
N ASP A 307 -34.54 6.76 11.67
CA ASP A 307 -34.52 7.98 12.46
C ASP A 307 -33.22 8.22 13.25
N LEU A 308 -32.22 7.32 13.13
CA LEU A 308 -30.95 7.31 13.90
C LEU A 308 -31.12 7.17 15.42
N ALA A 309 -32.33 6.94 15.91
CA ALA A 309 -32.61 6.78 17.34
C ALA A 309 -33.02 5.35 17.67
N THR A 310 -33.89 4.77 16.83
CA THR A 310 -34.43 3.44 17.02
C THR A 310 -33.77 2.48 16.05
N PHE A 311 -32.79 1.72 16.54
CA PHE A 311 -32.14 0.68 15.76
C PHE A 311 -32.83 -0.67 15.93
N ARG A 312 -32.89 -1.42 14.84
CA ARG A 312 -33.54 -2.72 14.71
C ARG A 312 -32.57 -3.74 14.17
N SER A 313 -32.75 -4.97 14.61
CA SER A 313 -31.88 -6.07 14.21
C SER A 313 -32.10 -6.45 12.74
N HIS A 314 -31.11 -7.13 12.16
CA HIS A 314 -31.27 -7.85 10.90
C HIS A 314 -32.59 -8.64 10.86
N GLY A 315 -33.39 -8.41 9.82
CA GLY A 315 -34.64 -9.13 9.57
C GLY A 315 -35.82 -8.75 10.48
N GLU A 316 -35.64 -7.82 11.41
CA GLU A 316 -36.74 -7.29 12.22
C GLU A 316 -37.66 -6.40 11.38
N THR A 317 -38.98 -6.43 11.65
CA THR A 317 -40.00 -5.63 10.96
C THR A 317 -40.50 -4.51 11.87
N ASP A 318 -40.55 -3.27 11.38
CA ASP A 318 -41.12 -2.15 12.14
C ASP A 318 -42.66 -2.10 12.09
N GLY A 319 -43.25 -1.21 12.88
CA GLY A 319 -44.70 -1.01 12.93
C GLY A 319 -45.32 -0.50 11.62
N ASN A 320 -44.52 -0.04 10.66
CA ASN A 320 -44.96 0.39 9.33
C ASN A 320 -44.79 -0.71 8.28
N ASN A 321 -44.52 -1.95 8.70
CA ASN A 321 -44.31 -3.11 7.82
C ASN A 321 -43.07 -2.96 6.91
N THR A 322 -42.01 -2.32 7.39
CA THR A 322 -40.70 -2.31 6.73
C THR A 322 -39.77 -3.30 7.42
N THR A 323 -39.09 -4.13 6.63
CA THR A 323 -38.08 -5.08 7.10
C THR A 323 -36.79 -4.85 6.34
N VAL A 324 -35.64 -4.88 7.05
CA VAL A 324 -34.32 -4.78 6.41
C VAL A 324 -33.50 -6.01 6.75
N SER A 325 -33.06 -6.74 5.73
CA SER A 325 -32.12 -7.85 5.85
C SER A 325 -30.75 -7.47 5.31
N PHE A 326 -29.70 -8.00 5.91
CA PHE A 326 -28.31 -7.75 5.53
C PHE A 326 -27.67 -9.02 4.97
N ASN A 327 -27.04 -8.90 3.81
CA ASN A 327 -26.17 -9.94 3.27
C ASN A 327 -24.74 -9.41 3.22
N ALA A 328 -23.82 -10.05 3.93
CA ALA A 328 -22.42 -9.65 4.01
C ALA A 328 -21.53 -10.65 3.29
N VAL A 329 -20.65 -10.15 2.42
CA VAL A 329 -19.67 -10.97 1.68
C VAL A 329 -18.30 -10.37 1.90
N THR A 330 -17.39 -11.15 2.47
CA THR A 330 -15.99 -10.76 2.67
C THR A 330 -15.13 -11.29 1.55
N ASN A 331 -14.42 -10.40 0.88
CA ASN A 331 -13.40 -10.73 -0.11
C ASN A 331 -12.12 -9.95 0.20
N ALA A 332 -11.01 -10.66 0.35
CA ALA A 332 -9.68 -10.07 0.51
C ALA A 332 -9.59 -8.97 1.60
N GLY A 333 -10.15 -9.26 2.78
CA GLY A 333 -10.08 -8.34 3.94
C GLY A 333 -11.05 -7.16 3.88
N ILE A 334 -11.93 -7.09 2.88
CA ILE A 334 -13.01 -6.12 2.79
C ILE A 334 -14.35 -6.85 2.80
N THR A 335 -15.28 -6.41 3.65
CA THR A 335 -16.65 -6.88 3.68
C THR A 335 -17.54 -5.90 2.94
N THR A 336 -18.28 -6.39 1.95
CA THR A 336 -19.36 -5.65 1.30
C THR A 336 -20.69 -6.16 1.87
N VAL A 337 -21.52 -5.23 2.34
CA VAL A 337 -22.82 -5.53 2.94
C VAL A 337 -23.92 -4.89 2.12
N THR A 338 -24.90 -5.70 1.72
CA THR A 338 -26.12 -5.22 1.06
C THR A 338 -27.29 -5.33 2.03
N ALA A 339 -27.81 -4.17 2.45
CA ALA A 339 -29.07 -4.05 3.16
C ALA A 339 -30.22 -4.05 2.14
N THR A 340 -31.17 -4.96 2.29
CA THR A 340 -32.34 -5.12 1.41
C THR A 340 -33.61 -4.80 2.18
N VAL A 341 -34.34 -3.79 1.71
CA VAL A 341 -35.62 -3.34 2.23
C VAL A 341 -36.75 -4.14 1.58
N THR A 342 -37.65 -4.68 2.39
CA THR A 342 -38.88 -5.33 1.95
C THR A 342 -40.09 -4.78 2.71
N GLY A 343 -41.29 -4.96 2.14
CA GLY A 343 -42.52 -4.40 2.67
C GLY A 343 -42.70 -2.93 2.28
N THR A 344 -43.03 -2.07 3.24
CA THR A 344 -43.19 -0.63 3.00
C THR A 344 -41.85 0.03 2.73
N ALA A 345 -41.76 0.83 1.66
CA ALA A 345 -40.54 1.56 1.32
C ALA A 345 -40.16 2.58 2.43
N ALA A 346 -38.86 2.76 2.64
CA ALA A 346 -38.32 3.73 3.59
C ALA A 346 -37.80 4.98 2.86
N ALA A 347 -38.28 6.16 3.23
CA ALA A 347 -37.78 7.42 2.65
C ALA A 347 -36.34 7.75 3.07
N LYS A 348 -35.90 7.20 4.21
CA LYS A 348 -34.55 7.26 4.74
C LYS A 348 -34.21 5.93 5.39
N LEU A 349 -32.96 5.50 5.23
CA LEU A 349 -32.43 4.31 5.87
C LEU A 349 -31.03 4.63 6.39
N PHE A 350 -30.80 4.29 7.64
CA PHE A 350 -29.51 4.35 8.29
C PHE A 350 -29.13 2.95 8.72
N VAL A 351 -27.83 2.66 8.72
CA VAL A 351 -27.28 1.38 9.15
C VAL A 351 -26.14 1.65 10.11
N ASP A 352 -25.93 0.73 11.04
CA ASP A 352 -24.72 0.66 11.82
C ASP A 352 -24.26 -0.78 12.00
N VAL A 353 -23.09 -0.94 12.60
CA VAL A 353 -22.63 -2.20 13.15
C VAL A 353 -22.54 -2.05 14.66
N GLN A 354 -23.27 -2.90 15.38
CA GLN A 354 -23.12 -3.05 16.81
C GLN A 354 -22.06 -4.11 17.07
N VAL A 355 -20.98 -3.74 17.74
CA VAL A 355 -19.96 -4.68 18.18
C VAL A 355 -20.04 -4.84 19.70
N THR A 356 -19.99 -6.09 20.17
CA THR A 356 -20.16 -6.45 21.58
C THR A 356 -19.01 -7.34 22.04
N GLN A 357 -18.42 -7.01 23.18
CA GLN A 357 -17.50 -7.88 23.91
C GLN A 357 -18.32 -8.80 24.84
N ASN A 358 -18.14 -10.12 24.73
CA ASN A 358 -18.87 -11.16 25.44
C ASN A 358 -18.11 -11.73 26.63
#